data_AF-A0A078KP02-F1
#
_entry.id   AF-A0A078KP02-F1
#
_cell.length_a   1.000
_cell.length_b   1.000
_cell.length_c   1.000
_cell.angle_alpha   90.00
_cell.angle_beta   90.00
_cell.angle_gamma   90.00
#
_symmetry.space_group_name_H-M   'P 1'
#
loop_
_entity.id
_entity.type
_entity.pdbx_description
1 polymer ?
#
loop_
_entity_poly.entity_id
_entity_poly.type
_entity_poly.pdbx_seq_one_letter_code
_entity_poly.pdbx_strand_id
1 'polypeptide(L)'
;MTLAIIKERIFQGIERPAKRFLASNHPDVPMEVEYYAGANYEQFFENFLITTVGDDEERQQVLINELNQGAEKFAQKVISVLYTQWGDNNLPRAIKKIANYSEQYPQVSGLLMGFFKQHVASVDVVDSFGESAFVKILKSNKPQLKSLLFLANQGAKHCTLPSKMQDSLIINNHDIYEQAELNTERWIRSV
;
A
#
# COMPACT_ATOMS: atom_id res chain seq x y z
N MET A 1 -6.34 18.80 16.24
CA MET A 1 -5.71 18.04 17.34
C MET A 1 -5.68 16.53 17.03
N THR A 2 -6.81 15.97 16.58
CA THR A 2 -6.97 14.53 16.26
C THR A 2 -6.06 13.99 15.16
N LEU A 3 -5.84 14.75 14.08
CA LEU A 3 -4.92 14.36 13.00
C LEU A 3 -3.46 14.20 13.49
N ALA A 4 -3.04 15.06 14.43
CA ALA A 4 -1.72 14.96 15.04
C ALA A 4 -1.57 13.65 15.83
N ILE A 5 -2.60 13.26 16.59
CA ILE A 5 -2.63 11.99 17.33
C ILE A 5 -2.49 10.79 16.37
N ILE A 6 -3.22 10.80 15.25
CA ILE A 6 -3.15 9.71 14.24
C ILE A 6 -1.74 9.61 13.68
N LYS A 7 -1.15 10.74 13.26
CA LYS A 7 0.23 10.81 12.77
C LYS A 7 1.22 10.29 13.80
N GLU A 8 1.16 10.82 15.03
CA GLU A 8 2.06 10.47 16.12
C GLU A 8 2.04 8.96 16.39
N ARG A 9 0.86 8.36 16.51
CA ARG A 9 0.75 6.91 16.75
C ARG A 9 1.32 6.07 15.61
N ILE A 10 1.07 6.47 14.36
CA ILE A 10 1.57 5.73 13.19
C ILE A 10 3.11 5.80 13.07
N PHE A 11 3.72 6.91 13.48
CA PHE A 11 5.17 7.12 13.39
C PHE A 11 5.93 6.89 14.70
N GLN A 12 5.23 6.63 15.81
CA GLN A 12 5.85 6.43 17.12
C GLN A 12 6.83 5.25 17.08
N GLY A 13 8.03 5.49 17.61
CA GLY A 13 9.05 4.44 17.78
C GLY A 13 9.72 3.97 16.47
N ILE A 14 9.47 4.63 15.33
CA ILE A 14 10.17 4.31 14.09
C ILE A 14 11.57 4.92 14.10
N GLU A 15 12.59 4.06 14.05
CA GLU A 15 13.98 4.50 13.92
C GLU A 15 14.20 5.20 12.58
N ARG A 16 14.74 6.43 12.66
CA ARG A 16 14.99 7.28 11.50
C ARG A 16 16.46 7.14 11.09
N PRO A 17 16.79 6.46 9.99
CA PRO A 17 18.17 6.47 9.50
C PRO A 17 18.57 7.89 9.10
N ALA A 18 19.87 8.20 9.28
CA ALA A 18 20.46 9.45 8.81
C ALA A 18 20.39 9.61 7.28
N LYS A 19 20.13 8.51 6.54
CA LYS A 19 20.00 8.46 5.08
C LYS A 19 18.58 8.02 4.71
N ARG A 20 17.90 8.81 3.87
CA ARG A 20 16.51 8.59 3.46
C ARG A 20 16.45 8.33 1.96
N PHE A 21 15.58 7.43 1.54
CA PHE A 21 15.29 7.18 0.13
C PHE A 21 14.09 8.02 -0.28
N LEU A 22 14.09 8.57 -1.50
CA LEU A 22 12.99 9.36 -2.03
C LEU A 22 11.85 8.45 -2.52
N ALA A 23 10.70 9.02 -2.80
CA ALA A 23 9.68 8.39 -3.64
C ALA A 23 9.78 8.96 -5.05
N SER A 24 9.63 8.10 -6.05
CA SER A 24 9.54 8.54 -7.45
C SER A 24 8.33 9.44 -7.64
N ASN A 25 8.46 10.49 -8.46
CA ASN A 25 7.33 11.30 -8.92
C ASN A 25 6.45 10.55 -9.94
N HIS A 26 6.81 9.32 -10.30
CA HIS A 26 6.13 8.50 -11.29
C HIS A 26 5.88 7.08 -10.75
N PRO A 27 4.63 6.60 -10.71
CA PRO A 27 4.30 5.27 -10.17
C PRO A 27 4.90 4.10 -10.96
N ASP A 28 5.33 4.35 -12.20
CA ASP A 28 5.81 3.33 -13.16
C ASP A 28 7.33 3.41 -13.45
N VAL A 29 8.07 4.29 -12.76
CA VAL A 29 9.54 4.38 -12.92
C VAL A 29 10.21 3.71 -11.71
N PRO A 30 10.95 2.59 -11.90
CA PRO A 30 11.81 2.07 -10.85
C PRO A 30 12.80 3.17 -10.45
N MET A 31 12.93 3.43 -9.16
CA MET A 31 13.83 4.47 -8.66
C MET A 31 15.30 4.06 -8.89
N GLU A 32 15.84 4.41 -10.05
CA GLU A 32 17.20 4.02 -10.46
C GLU A 32 18.31 4.92 -9.86
N VAL A 33 18.01 5.91 -9.03
CA VAL A 33 19.01 6.89 -8.59
C VAL A 33 18.95 7.14 -7.09
N GLU A 34 20.07 6.85 -6.41
CA GLU A 34 20.37 7.28 -5.03
C GLU A 34 20.35 8.82 -4.95
N TYR A 35 19.18 9.41 -4.75
CA TYR A 35 19.07 10.84 -4.46
C TYR A 35 19.08 11.08 -2.94
N TYR A 36 20.18 11.68 -2.47
CA TYR A 36 20.30 12.26 -1.13
C TYR A 36 19.58 13.62 -1.09
N ALA A 37 18.29 13.66 -0.73
CA ALA A 37 17.66 14.85 -0.16
C ALA A 37 16.24 14.59 0.39
N GLY A 38 16.02 14.84 1.68
CA GLY A 38 14.92 15.71 2.12
C GLY A 38 13.50 15.16 2.30
N ALA A 39 13.12 13.93 1.92
CA ALA A 39 11.74 13.48 2.16
C ALA A 39 11.45 13.33 3.66
N ASN A 40 10.60 14.20 4.20
CA ASN A 40 10.01 14.02 5.53
C ASN A 40 8.70 13.26 5.35
N TYR A 41 8.75 11.91 5.34
CA TYR A 41 7.54 11.09 5.18
C TYR A 41 6.47 11.42 6.23
N GLU A 42 6.86 11.88 7.42
CA GLU A 42 5.91 12.39 8.43
C GLU A 42 5.16 13.64 7.93
N GLN A 43 5.86 14.57 7.28
CA GLN A 43 5.24 15.77 6.70
C GLN A 43 4.36 15.42 5.50
N PHE A 44 4.80 14.50 4.63
CA PHE A 44 3.97 14.02 3.53
C PHE A 44 2.72 13.33 4.05
N PHE A 45 2.86 12.50 5.09
CA PHE A 45 1.73 11.85 5.70
C PHE A 45 0.79 12.83 6.40
N GLU A 46 1.33 13.87 7.05
CA GLU A 46 0.54 14.95 7.64
C GLU A 46 -0.26 15.72 6.58
N ASN A 47 0.39 16.12 5.50
CA ASN A 47 -0.28 16.80 4.39
C ASN A 47 -1.34 15.89 3.76
N PHE A 48 -1.04 14.60 3.59
CA PHE A 48 -1.97 13.60 3.10
C PHE A 48 -3.17 13.39 4.04
N LEU A 49 -2.94 13.36 5.37
CA LEU A 49 -4.01 13.29 6.36
C LEU A 49 -4.95 14.50 6.28
N ILE A 50 -4.39 15.70 6.15
CA ILE A 50 -5.16 16.93 6.02
C ILE A 50 -6.02 16.90 4.74
N THR A 51 -5.49 16.42 3.62
CA THR A 51 -6.24 16.39 2.36
C THR A 51 -7.25 15.25 2.27
N THR A 52 -6.95 14.09 2.86
CA THR A 52 -7.80 12.89 2.72
C THR A 52 -8.78 12.67 3.84
N VAL A 53 -8.45 13.12 5.06
CA VAL A 53 -9.32 13.03 6.24
C VAL A 53 -9.83 14.42 6.60
N GLY A 54 -8.98 15.44 6.58
CA GLY A 54 -9.37 16.83 6.84
C GLY A 54 -10.13 16.97 8.16
N ASP A 55 -11.24 17.69 8.12
CA ASP A 55 -12.09 17.95 9.29
C ASP A 55 -13.23 16.92 9.47
N ASP A 56 -13.18 15.77 8.78
CA ASP A 56 -14.15 14.68 8.94
C ASP A 56 -13.99 14.00 10.31
N GLU A 57 -14.67 14.52 11.32
CA GLU A 57 -14.61 14.03 12.70
C GLU A 57 -15.00 12.55 12.83
N GLU A 58 -15.97 12.08 12.05
CA GLU A 58 -16.40 10.69 12.06
C GLU A 58 -15.26 9.79 11.59
N ARG A 59 -14.67 10.11 10.44
CA ARG A 59 -13.55 9.35 9.88
C ARG A 59 -12.31 9.40 10.77
N GLN A 60 -12.02 10.56 11.37
CA GLN A 60 -10.95 10.68 12.36
C GLN A 60 -11.18 9.75 13.56
N GLN A 61 -12.41 9.69 14.07
CA GLN A 61 -12.74 8.86 15.23
C GLN A 61 -12.66 7.37 14.90
N VAL A 62 -13.11 6.94 13.71
CA VAL A 62 -12.97 5.53 13.28
C VAL A 62 -11.49 5.14 13.16
N LEU A 63 -10.64 6.01 12.59
CA LEU A 63 -9.20 5.78 12.51
C LEU A 63 -8.58 5.61 13.91
N ILE A 64 -8.93 6.48 14.85
CA ILE A 64 -8.47 6.36 16.25
C ILE A 64 -8.95 5.06 16.88
N ASN A 65 -10.19 4.66 16.63
CA ASN A 65 -10.74 3.42 17.16
C ASN A 65 -10.00 2.20 16.61
N GLU A 66 -9.71 2.14 15.31
CA GLU A 66 -8.91 1.05 14.73
C GLU A 66 -7.47 1.03 15.30
N LEU A 67 -6.85 2.20 15.47
CA LEU A 67 -5.54 2.30 16.13
C LEU A 67 -5.60 1.80 17.58
N ASN A 68 -6.65 2.11 18.34
CA ASN A 68 -6.89 1.60 19.70
C ASN A 68 -7.07 0.07 19.71
N GLN A 69 -7.66 -0.50 18.66
CA GLN A 69 -7.86 -1.94 18.49
C GLN A 69 -6.61 -2.69 18.02
N GLY A 70 -5.46 -2.01 17.90
CA GLY A 70 -4.17 -2.63 17.60
C GLY A 70 -3.63 -2.37 16.19
N ALA A 71 -4.33 -1.57 15.36
CA ALA A 71 -3.82 -1.20 14.03
C ALA A 71 -2.50 -0.43 14.09
N GLU A 72 -2.17 0.18 15.24
CA GLU A 72 -0.94 0.95 15.45
C GLU A 72 0.34 0.14 15.13
N LYS A 73 0.52 -1.04 15.74
CA LYS A 73 1.69 -1.90 15.49
C LYS A 73 1.76 -2.36 14.04
N PHE A 74 0.59 -2.54 13.43
CA PHE A 74 0.48 -2.87 12.02
C PHE A 74 1.00 -1.72 11.14
N ALA A 75 0.49 -0.50 11.38
CA ALA A 75 0.82 0.72 10.66
C ALA A 75 2.29 1.11 10.82
N GLN A 76 2.82 1.08 12.04
CA GLN A 76 4.24 1.35 12.33
C GLN A 76 5.15 0.43 11.53
N LYS A 77 4.83 -0.88 11.47
CA LYS A 77 5.62 -1.84 10.70
C LYS A 77 5.50 -1.64 9.19
N VAL A 78 4.36 -1.15 8.69
CA VAL A 78 4.21 -0.76 7.28
C VAL A 78 5.05 0.48 6.97
N ILE A 79 4.97 1.53 7.79
CA ILE A 79 5.69 2.79 7.59
C ILE A 79 7.19 2.64 7.81
N SER A 80 7.63 1.74 8.70
CA SER A 80 9.06 1.48 8.92
C SER A 80 9.81 1.07 7.66
N VAL A 81 9.11 0.46 6.68
CA VAL A 81 9.70 0.08 5.39
C VAL A 81 10.27 1.29 4.64
N LEU A 82 9.66 2.47 4.78
CA LEU A 82 10.11 3.72 4.15
C LEU A 82 11.49 4.17 4.68
N TYR A 83 11.89 3.65 5.83
CA TYR A 83 13.13 3.95 6.53
C TYR A 83 14.11 2.76 6.54
N THR A 84 13.77 1.65 5.89
CA THR A 84 14.71 0.55 5.70
C THR A 84 15.58 0.80 4.48
N GLN A 85 16.83 0.29 4.49
CA GLN A 85 17.60 0.18 3.26
C GLN A 85 16.75 -0.56 2.22
N TRP A 86 16.76 -0.04 0.98
CA TRP A 86 16.04 -0.59 -0.16
C TRP A 86 16.60 -1.96 -0.54
N GLY A 87 16.33 -2.96 0.30
CA GLY A 87 16.40 -4.37 -0.07
C GLY A 87 15.10 -4.71 -0.78
N ASP A 88 15.23 -5.20 -2.02
CA ASP A 88 14.25 -5.32 -3.11
C ASP A 88 12.81 -5.78 -2.79
N ASN A 89 12.52 -6.31 -1.59
CA ASN A 89 11.23 -6.96 -1.30
C ASN A 89 10.36 -6.20 -0.31
N ASN A 90 10.80 -5.07 0.24
CA ASN A 90 10.09 -4.45 1.38
C ASN A 90 8.78 -3.78 0.96
N LEU A 91 8.71 -3.12 -0.20
CA LEU A 91 7.50 -2.43 -0.67
C LEU A 91 6.36 -3.40 -1.04
N PRO A 92 6.56 -4.44 -1.86
CA PRO A 92 5.51 -5.43 -2.11
C PRO A 92 5.07 -6.16 -0.83
N ARG A 93 5.98 -6.37 0.13
CA ARG A 93 5.64 -6.94 1.45
C ARG A 93 4.79 -5.99 2.28
N ALA A 94 5.07 -4.70 2.28
CA ALA A 94 4.26 -3.68 2.95
C ALA A 94 2.85 -3.63 2.37
N ILE A 95 2.71 -3.59 1.04
CA ILE A 95 1.42 -3.59 0.33
C ILE A 95 0.64 -4.87 0.60
N LYS A 96 1.30 -6.04 0.54
CA LYS A 96 0.68 -7.31 0.94
C LYS A 96 0.20 -7.27 2.39
N LYS A 97 0.99 -6.68 3.29
CA LYS A 97 0.59 -6.55 4.70
C LYS A 97 -0.63 -5.64 4.85
N ILE A 98 -0.69 -4.52 4.14
CA ILE A 98 -1.87 -3.65 4.13
C ILE A 98 -3.12 -4.45 3.69
N ALA A 99 -3.01 -5.19 2.58
CA ALA A 99 -4.11 -6.00 2.07
C ALA A 99 -4.54 -7.14 3.02
N ASN A 100 -3.60 -7.76 3.73
CA ASN A 100 -3.92 -8.82 4.69
C ASN A 100 -4.64 -8.30 5.94
N TYR A 101 -4.49 -7.02 6.27
CA TYR A 101 -5.15 -6.38 7.42
C TYR A 101 -6.38 -5.54 7.02
N SER A 102 -6.72 -5.46 5.73
CA SER A 102 -7.79 -4.60 5.25
C SER A 102 -9.19 -4.98 5.73
N GLU A 103 -9.41 -6.24 6.08
CA GLU A 103 -10.67 -6.67 6.69
C GLU A 103 -10.74 -6.29 8.18
N GLN A 104 -9.62 -6.40 8.88
CA GLN A 104 -9.57 -6.14 10.32
C GLN A 104 -9.53 -4.64 10.63
N TYR A 105 -8.81 -3.86 9.82
CA TYR A 105 -8.59 -2.43 9.99
C TYR A 105 -8.81 -1.70 8.65
N PRO A 106 -10.06 -1.63 8.15
CA PRO A 106 -10.35 -1.10 6.82
C PRO A 106 -9.96 0.37 6.65
N GLN A 107 -10.18 1.24 7.64
CA GLN A 107 -9.86 2.66 7.52
C GLN A 107 -8.36 2.91 7.55
N VAL A 108 -7.63 2.27 8.48
CA VAL A 108 -6.16 2.39 8.55
C VAL A 108 -5.51 1.75 7.34
N SER A 109 -6.00 0.61 6.85
CA SER A 109 -5.47 -0.03 5.65
C SER A 109 -5.73 0.80 4.40
N GLY A 110 -6.92 1.38 4.27
CA GLY A 110 -7.26 2.32 3.20
C GLY A 110 -6.39 3.58 3.23
N LEU A 111 -6.18 4.16 4.42
CA LEU A 111 -5.32 5.32 4.62
C LEU A 111 -3.87 5.03 4.21
N LEU A 112 -3.30 3.91 4.68
CA LEU A 112 -1.93 3.52 4.34
C LEU A 112 -1.79 3.20 2.86
N MET A 113 -2.76 2.51 2.24
CA MET A 113 -2.72 2.23 0.80
C MET A 113 -2.80 3.52 -0.03
N GLY A 114 -3.69 4.45 0.36
CA GLY A 114 -3.81 5.75 -0.29
C GLY A 114 -2.50 6.53 -0.22
N PHE A 115 -1.86 6.56 0.96
CA PHE A 115 -0.57 7.20 1.14
C PHE A 115 0.51 6.56 0.25
N PHE A 116 0.57 5.22 0.22
CA PHE A 116 1.53 4.49 -0.60
C PHE A 116 1.35 4.81 -2.08
N LYS A 117 0.12 4.75 -2.59
CA LYS A 117 -0.19 5.04 -4.00
C LYS A 117 0.17 6.47 -4.41
N GLN A 118 -0.03 7.44 -3.51
CA GLN A 118 0.20 8.85 -3.81
C GLN A 118 1.67 9.26 -3.66
N HIS A 119 2.40 8.67 -2.70
CA HIS A 119 3.68 9.20 -2.25
C HIS A 119 4.79 8.17 -2.16
N VAL A 120 4.59 6.91 -2.52
CA VAL A 120 5.60 5.87 -2.34
C VAL A 120 5.74 4.99 -3.57
N ALA A 121 4.71 4.21 -3.91
CA ALA A 121 4.77 3.21 -4.95
C ALA A 121 3.37 2.81 -5.45
N SER A 122 3.32 2.35 -6.70
CA SER A 122 2.14 1.68 -7.26
C SER A 122 1.80 0.40 -6.49
N VAL A 123 0.51 0.01 -6.50
CA VAL A 123 0.03 -1.27 -5.96
C VAL A 123 0.67 -2.48 -6.69
N ASP A 124 1.09 -2.28 -7.94
CA ASP A 124 1.73 -3.28 -8.79
C ASP A 124 3.27 -3.30 -8.67
N VAL A 125 3.86 -2.53 -7.73
CA VAL A 125 5.31 -2.57 -7.50
C VAL A 125 5.77 -4.02 -7.27
N VAL A 126 6.85 -4.40 -7.94
CA VAL A 126 7.41 -5.74 -7.90
C VAL A 126 8.71 -5.78 -7.10
N ASP A 127 9.05 -6.94 -6.56
CA ASP A 127 10.40 -7.16 -6.01
C ASP A 127 11.40 -7.55 -7.10
N SER A 128 12.64 -7.86 -6.72
CA SER A 128 13.70 -8.28 -7.65
C SER A 128 13.40 -9.58 -8.39
N PHE A 129 12.38 -10.34 -7.98
CA PHE A 129 11.89 -11.51 -8.68
C PHE A 129 10.70 -11.21 -9.60
N GLY A 130 10.32 -9.93 -9.75
CA GLY A 130 9.15 -9.53 -10.52
C GLY A 130 7.82 -9.83 -9.83
N GLU A 131 7.80 -10.05 -8.50
CA GLU A 131 6.57 -10.40 -7.78
C GLU A 131 5.93 -9.21 -7.06
N SER A 132 4.70 -8.85 -7.47
CA SER A 132 3.87 -7.88 -6.75
C SER A 132 3.20 -8.49 -5.51
N ALA A 133 2.58 -7.64 -4.67
CA ALA A 133 1.76 -8.09 -3.56
C ALA A 133 0.63 -9.04 -4.00
N PHE A 134 0.04 -8.77 -5.17
CA PHE A 134 -1.02 -9.57 -5.77
C PHE A 134 -0.53 -10.99 -6.09
N VAL A 135 0.62 -11.10 -6.77
CA VAL A 135 1.29 -12.38 -7.05
C VAL A 135 1.61 -13.13 -5.76
N LYS A 136 2.14 -12.43 -4.75
CA LYS A 136 2.54 -13.03 -3.46
C LYS A 136 1.38 -13.54 -2.62
N ILE A 137 0.16 -13.05 -2.83
CA ILE A 137 -1.04 -13.57 -2.17
C ILE A 137 -1.57 -14.78 -2.95
N LEU A 138 -1.59 -14.71 -4.29
CA LEU A 138 -2.00 -15.83 -5.15
C LEU A 138 -1.11 -17.06 -5.00
N LYS A 139 0.21 -16.87 -4.87
CA LYS A 139 1.18 -17.97 -4.64
C LYS A 139 1.08 -18.61 -3.26
N SER A 140 0.32 -18.03 -2.33
CA SER A 140 0.23 -18.58 -0.97
C SER A 140 -0.64 -19.83 -0.93
N ASN A 141 -0.33 -20.78 -0.04
CA ASN A 141 -1.11 -22.01 0.12
C ASN A 141 -2.58 -21.75 0.53
N LYS A 142 -2.87 -20.57 1.09
CA LYS A 142 -4.21 -20.12 1.47
C LYS A 142 -4.39 -18.67 1.01
N PRO A 143 -4.69 -18.44 -0.28
CA PRO A 143 -4.90 -17.10 -0.80
C PRO A 143 -6.01 -16.39 -0.02
N GLN A 144 -5.70 -15.21 0.52
CA GLN A 144 -6.68 -14.39 1.21
C GLN A 144 -7.50 -13.63 0.16
N LEU A 145 -8.64 -14.19 -0.24
CA LEU A 145 -9.47 -13.64 -1.32
C LEU A 145 -9.88 -12.18 -1.04
N LYS A 146 -10.22 -11.85 0.20
CA LYS A 146 -10.55 -10.46 0.59
C LYS A 146 -9.37 -9.50 0.40
N SER A 147 -8.14 -9.97 0.61
CA SER A 147 -6.94 -9.18 0.36
C SER A 147 -6.67 -8.99 -1.13
N LEU A 148 -6.96 -10.00 -1.96
CA LEU A 148 -6.90 -9.89 -3.42
C LEU A 148 -7.94 -8.91 -3.95
N LEU A 149 -9.19 -9.01 -3.48
CA LEU A 149 -10.26 -8.08 -3.83
C LEU A 149 -9.93 -6.66 -3.38
N PHE A 150 -9.37 -6.49 -2.17
CA PHE A 150 -8.87 -5.19 -1.71
C PHE A 150 -7.81 -4.64 -2.67
N LEU A 151 -6.80 -5.43 -3.05
CA LEU A 151 -5.78 -4.95 -4.01
C LEU A 151 -6.37 -4.61 -5.39
N ALA A 152 -7.31 -5.41 -5.89
CA ALA A 152 -8.02 -5.11 -7.13
C ALA A 152 -8.81 -3.79 -7.03
N ASN A 153 -9.53 -3.57 -5.93
CA ASN A 153 -10.20 -2.28 -5.66
C ASN A 153 -9.21 -1.10 -5.55
N GLN A 154 -7.95 -1.38 -5.20
CA GLN A 154 -6.90 -0.38 -5.09
C GLN A 154 -6.13 -0.16 -6.39
N GLY A 155 -6.49 -0.85 -7.48
CA GLY A 155 -5.94 -0.61 -8.82
C GLY A 155 -5.01 -1.72 -9.33
N ALA A 156 -4.90 -2.84 -8.63
CA ALA A 156 -4.04 -3.94 -9.08
C ALA A 156 -4.54 -4.53 -10.39
N LYS A 157 -3.61 -4.83 -11.30
CA LYS A 157 -3.90 -5.28 -12.67
C LYS A 157 -3.59 -6.77 -12.82
N HIS A 158 -4.47 -7.52 -13.49
CA HIS A 158 -4.22 -8.96 -13.74
C HIS A 158 -3.16 -9.17 -14.84
N CYS A 159 -2.96 -8.22 -15.76
CA CYS A 159 -1.99 -8.36 -16.84
C CYS A 159 -0.53 -8.45 -16.37
N THR A 160 -0.27 -8.08 -15.12
CA THR A 160 1.03 -8.24 -14.45
C THR A 160 1.29 -9.68 -13.98
N LEU A 161 0.29 -10.57 -14.08
CA LEU A 161 0.36 -11.94 -13.59
C LEU A 161 0.80 -12.91 -14.69
N PRO A 162 1.51 -14.01 -14.34
CA PRO A 162 1.73 -15.12 -15.27
C PRO A 162 0.39 -15.67 -15.79
N SER A 163 0.33 -16.08 -17.07
CA SER A 163 -0.89 -16.56 -17.73
C SER A 163 -1.66 -17.61 -16.91
N LYS A 164 -0.99 -18.61 -16.34
CA LYS A 164 -1.64 -19.63 -15.49
C LYS A 164 -2.37 -19.05 -14.27
N MET A 165 -1.88 -17.94 -13.71
CA MET A 165 -2.53 -17.27 -12.58
C MET A 165 -3.72 -16.43 -13.03
N GLN A 166 -3.66 -15.85 -14.23
CA GLN A 166 -4.80 -15.17 -14.83
C GLN A 166 -5.93 -16.16 -15.09
N ASP A 167 -5.64 -17.31 -15.71
CA ASP A 167 -6.64 -18.36 -15.96
C ASP A 167 -7.28 -18.84 -14.65
N SER A 168 -6.46 -19.03 -13.60
CA SER A 168 -6.95 -19.43 -12.28
C SER A 168 -7.86 -18.38 -11.63
N LEU A 169 -7.60 -17.07 -11.85
CA LEU A 169 -8.46 -16.00 -11.35
C LEU A 169 -9.79 -15.97 -12.10
N ILE A 170 -9.74 -16.05 -13.44
CA ILE A 170 -10.92 -16.06 -14.30
C ILE A 170 -11.89 -17.17 -13.87
N ILE A 171 -11.36 -18.37 -13.59
CA ILE A 171 -12.16 -19.54 -13.26
C ILE A 171 -12.65 -19.51 -11.81
N ASN A 172 -11.77 -19.18 -10.86
CA ASN A 172 -12.06 -19.43 -9.43
C ASN A 172 -12.46 -18.16 -8.65
N ASN A 173 -12.20 -16.98 -9.18
CA ASN A 173 -12.35 -15.70 -8.47
C ASN A 173 -12.74 -14.59 -9.45
N HIS A 174 -13.88 -14.79 -10.12
CA HIS A 174 -14.31 -13.97 -11.24
C HIS A 174 -14.50 -12.49 -10.87
N ASP A 175 -15.01 -12.21 -9.67
CA ASP A 175 -15.18 -10.86 -9.12
C ASP A 175 -13.85 -10.11 -8.99
N ILE A 176 -12.80 -10.79 -8.50
CA ILE A 176 -11.45 -10.25 -8.40
C ILE A 176 -10.88 -10.02 -9.80
N TYR A 177 -11.10 -10.95 -10.73
CA TYR A 177 -10.67 -10.82 -12.11
C TYR A 177 -11.33 -9.63 -12.81
N GLU A 178 -12.65 -9.51 -12.78
CA GLU A 178 -13.39 -8.40 -13.41
C GLU A 178 -12.87 -7.04 -12.93
N GLN A 179 -12.67 -6.88 -11.62
CA GLN A 179 -12.15 -5.63 -11.09
C GLN A 179 -10.71 -5.36 -11.54
N ALA A 180 -9.86 -6.39 -11.62
CA ALA A 180 -8.49 -6.27 -12.10
C ALA A 180 -8.40 -6.04 -13.62
N GLU A 181 -9.33 -6.58 -14.39
CA GLU A 181 -9.50 -6.36 -15.84
C GLU A 181 -9.87 -4.89 -16.09
N LEU A 182 -10.84 -4.35 -15.36
CA LEU A 182 -11.18 -2.92 -15.44
C LEU A 182 -9.97 -2.02 -15.18
N ASN A 183 -9.11 -2.37 -14.22
CA ASN A 183 -7.88 -1.62 -13.96
C ASN A 183 -6.89 -1.71 -15.12
N THR A 184 -6.80 -2.89 -15.74
CA THR A 184 -5.93 -3.15 -16.90
C THR A 184 -6.41 -2.34 -18.11
N GLU A 185 -7.70 -2.38 -18.44
CA GLU A 185 -8.27 -1.57 -19.52
C GLU A 185 -8.05 -0.07 -19.31
N ARG A 186 -8.30 0.42 -18.09
CA ARG A 186 -8.07 1.84 -17.75
C ARG A 186 -6.62 2.24 -17.96
N TRP A 187 -5.69 1.38 -17.55
CA TRP A 187 -4.27 1.62 -17.74
C TRP A 187 -3.89 1.67 -19.22
N ILE A 188 -4.33 0.70 -20.02
CA ILE A 188 -4.06 0.66 -21.46
C ILE A 188 -4.58 1.91 -22.17
N ARG A 189 -5.76 2.42 -21.77
CA ARG A 189 -6.35 3.64 -22.36
C ARG A 189 -5.69 4.95 -21.90
N SER A 190 -4.86 4.90 -20.85
CA SER A 190 -4.17 6.07 -20.29
C SER A 190 -2.75 6.26 -20.83
N VAL A 191 -2.26 5.27 -21.59
CA VAL A 191 -0.98 5.28 -22.32
C VAL A 191 -1.23 5.74 -23.76
#